data_AF-A0A397TUT8-F1
#
_entry.id   AF-A0A397TUT8-F1
#
_cell.length_a   1.000
_cell.length_b   1.000
_cell.length_c   1.000
_cell.angle_alpha   90.00
_cell.angle_beta   90.00
_cell.angle_gamma   90.00
#
_symmetry.space_group_name_H-M   'P 1'
#
loop_
_entity.id
_entity.type
_entity.pdbx_description
1 polymer ?
#
loop_
_entity_poly.entity_id
_entity_poly.type
_entity_poly.pdbx_seq_one_letter_code
_entity_poly.pdbx_strand_id
1 'polypeptide(L)'
;MKLFQIRTHFFSLTMDGINVEEKVENWKKKYYERIKVPSIYQPEPIFPLEGTINPVTWFNYHNELNNYIEDFQLKPIFADLIYIKNLIAKYPFNDDKFIANEYKQSLGIIINNGEPDNVKNSKTRQRYRNSFYSKNLIKVIRKIVENDFREEFFRWAKFPILFLQDKDILPIIEEFIKVYNNNKENKMTTT
;
A
#
# COMPACT_ATOMS: atom_id res chain seq x y z
N MET A 1 9.22 11.02 20.08
CA MET A 1 8.94 11.96 18.97
C MET A 1 7.85 11.35 18.10
N LYS A 2 6.69 12.01 17.95
CA LYS A 2 5.43 11.39 17.49
C LYS A 2 5.33 11.33 15.95
N LEU A 3 5.51 10.13 15.39
CA LEU A 3 5.20 9.78 13.98
C LEU A 3 3.72 10.04 13.58
N PHE A 4 2.86 10.32 14.56
CA PHE A 4 1.42 10.42 14.42
C PHE A 4 0.91 11.69 13.74
N GLN A 5 1.63 12.81 13.83
CA GLN A 5 1.14 14.09 13.31
C GLN A 5 1.28 14.26 11.79
N ILE A 6 2.12 13.46 11.13
CA ILE A 6 2.30 13.52 9.68
C ILE A 6 1.14 12.82 8.94
N ARG A 7 0.42 11.90 9.59
CA ARG A 7 -0.65 11.11 8.95
C ARG A 7 -1.93 11.89 8.63
N THR A 8 -2.18 13.01 9.28
CA THR A 8 -3.47 13.72 9.16
C THR A 8 -3.51 14.86 8.14
N HIS A 9 -2.36 15.36 7.68
CA HIS A 9 -2.33 16.54 6.79
C HIS A 9 -2.28 16.25 5.28
N PHE A 10 -2.14 14.99 4.85
CA PHE A 10 -2.03 14.66 3.42
C PHE A 10 -3.35 14.23 2.73
N PHE A 11 -4.49 14.22 3.44
CA PHE A 11 -5.71 13.53 2.97
C PHE A 11 -6.86 14.42 2.49
N SER A 12 -6.66 15.71 2.21
CA SER A 12 -7.71 16.56 1.64
C SER A 12 -7.28 17.23 0.34
N LEU A 13 -7.21 16.45 -0.74
CA LEU A 13 -7.41 16.95 -2.10
C LEU A 13 -8.36 15.98 -2.81
N THR A 14 -9.57 16.47 -3.04
CA THR A 14 -10.73 15.81 -3.65
C THR A 14 -10.52 15.61 -5.15
N MET A 15 -11.14 14.56 -5.69
CA MET A 15 -11.52 14.48 -7.10
C MET A 15 -13.00 14.13 -7.17
N ASP A 16 -13.76 15.05 -7.75
CA ASP A 16 -15.21 15.12 -7.80
C ASP A 16 -15.86 14.00 -8.64
N GLY A 17 -17.12 13.72 -8.30
CA GLY A 17 -18.18 13.34 -9.23
C GLY A 17 -17.89 12.27 -10.29
N ILE A 18 -17.81 11.00 -9.90
CA ILE A 18 -17.99 9.88 -10.86
C ILE A 18 -18.95 8.83 -10.28
N ASN A 19 -20.03 8.65 -11.05
CA ASN A 19 -21.18 7.76 -10.95
C ASN A 19 -20.94 6.47 -10.13
N VAL A 20 -21.88 6.16 -9.23
CA VAL A 20 -21.73 5.14 -8.18
C VAL A 20 -22.05 3.72 -8.70
N GLU A 21 -22.70 3.58 -9.85
CA GLU A 21 -23.17 2.27 -10.35
C GLU A 21 -22.16 1.51 -11.23
N GLU A 22 -21.12 2.16 -11.76
CA GLU A 22 -20.08 1.52 -12.59
C GLU A 22 -18.87 0.99 -11.78
N LYS A 23 -18.92 1.09 -10.44
CA LYS A 23 -17.75 0.93 -9.54
C LYS A 23 -17.60 -0.43 -8.85
N VAL A 24 -18.52 -1.37 -9.04
CA VAL A 24 -18.47 -2.68 -8.36
C VAL A 24 -17.54 -3.67 -9.07
N GLU A 25 -17.26 -3.44 -10.35
CA GLU A 25 -16.42 -4.28 -11.20
C GLU A 25 -15.52 -3.33 -12.02
N ASN A 26 -14.21 -3.21 -11.83
CA ASN A 26 -13.27 -4.29 -11.64
C ASN A 26 -11.96 -3.74 -11.03
N TRP A 27 -12.00 -3.30 -9.77
CA TRP A 27 -10.78 -2.86 -9.08
C TRP A 27 -9.68 -3.93 -9.16
N LYS A 28 -10.04 -5.22 -9.12
CA LYS A 28 -9.12 -6.34 -9.26
C LYS A 28 -8.40 -6.29 -10.61
N LYS A 29 -9.11 -6.12 -11.72
CA LYS A 29 -8.53 -5.99 -13.06
C LYS A 29 -7.50 -4.88 -13.13
N LYS A 30 -7.79 -3.69 -12.57
CA LYS A 30 -6.81 -2.60 -12.51
C LYS A 30 -5.49 -3.05 -11.86
N TYR A 31 -5.57 -3.74 -10.71
CA TYR A 31 -4.36 -4.19 -10.02
C TYR A 31 -3.72 -5.42 -10.67
N TYR A 32 -4.50 -6.31 -11.29
CA TYR A 32 -3.97 -7.41 -12.11
C TYR A 32 -3.18 -6.90 -13.31
N GLU A 33 -3.67 -5.85 -13.98
CA GLU A 33 -2.95 -5.21 -15.08
C GLU A 33 -1.67 -4.54 -14.58
N ARG A 34 -1.72 -3.85 -13.43
CA ARG A 34 -0.54 -3.23 -12.81
C ARG A 34 0.56 -4.26 -12.49
N ILE A 35 0.23 -5.39 -11.88
CA ILE A 35 1.26 -6.40 -11.54
C ILE A 35 1.81 -7.15 -12.78
N LYS A 36 1.15 -7.07 -13.94
CA LYS A 36 1.65 -7.64 -15.19
C LYS A 36 2.68 -6.76 -15.88
N VAL A 37 2.65 -5.46 -15.59
CA VAL A 37 3.56 -4.47 -16.17
C VAL A 37 4.35 -3.83 -15.03
N PRO A 38 5.56 -4.35 -14.72
CA PRO A 38 6.40 -3.84 -13.65
C PRO A 38 6.59 -2.33 -13.80
N SER A 39 6.21 -1.56 -12.78
CA SER A 39 6.55 -0.14 -12.75
C SER A 39 8.06 -0.02 -12.59
N ILE A 40 8.70 0.66 -13.53
CA ILE A 40 10.11 1.03 -13.40
C ILE A 40 10.20 2.07 -12.28
N TYR A 41 11.16 1.90 -11.37
CA TYR A 41 11.46 2.91 -10.35
C TYR A 41 11.73 4.26 -11.05
N GLN A 42 10.99 5.30 -10.67
CA GLN A 42 11.22 6.63 -11.20
C GLN A 42 12.05 7.45 -10.19
N PRO A 43 13.19 8.02 -10.60
CA PRO A 43 13.94 8.93 -9.76
C PRO A 43 13.09 10.18 -9.47
N GLU A 44 13.53 10.98 -8.51
CA GLU A 44 12.92 12.29 -8.25
C GLU A 44 12.93 13.12 -9.54
N PRO A 45 11.77 13.68 -9.95
CA PRO A 45 11.68 14.43 -11.19
C PRO A 45 12.52 15.70 -11.10
N ILE A 46 13.20 16.05 -12.20
CA ILE A 46 13.97 17.29 -12.27
C ILE A 46 13.03 18.41 -12.69
N PHE A 47 12.97 19.46 -11.88
CA PHE A 47 12.16 20.63 -12.20
C PHE A 47 12.63 21.27 -13.52
N PRO A 48 11.71 21.66 -14.43
CA PRO A 48 12.09 22.32 -15.67
C PRO A 48 12.92 23.59 -15.41
N LEU A 49 13.95 23.83 -16.23
CA LEU A 49 14.81 25.00 -16.08
C LEU A 49 14.00 26.31 -16.16
N GLU A 50 14.46 27.34 -15.46
CA GLU A 50 13.84 28.65 -15.50
C GLU A 50 13.77 29.19 -16.94
N GLY A 51 12.61 29.73 -17.33
CA GLY A 51 12.35 30.17 -18.72
C GLY A 51 11.88 29.07 -19.68
N THR A 52 11.63 27.84 -19.22
CA THR A 52 11.06 26.78 -20.07
C THR A 52 9.60 27.07 -20.44
N ILE A 53 9.35 27.36 -21.72
CA ILE A 53 8.00 27.60 -22.29
C ILE A 53 7.43 26.34 -22.97
N ASN A 54 8.27 25.32 -23.23
CA ASN A 54 7.85 24.12 -23.96
C ASN A 54 6.79 23.31 -23.17
N PRO A 55 5.55 23.18 -23.68
CA PRO A 55 4.47 22.48 -22.98
C PRO A 55 4.74 20.97 -22.83
N VAL A 56 5.51 20.36 -23.74
CA VAL A 56 5.86 18.93 -23.66
C VAL A 56 6.76 18.66 -22.44
N THR A 57 7.70 19.57 -22.16
CA THR A 57 8.57 19.46 -20.98
C THR A 57 7.77 19.52 -19.69
N TRP A 58 6.79 20.43 -19.60
CA TRP A 58 5.89 20.53 -18.46
C TRP A 58 4.99 19.30 -18.30
N PHE A 59 4.46 18.77 -19.41
CA PHE A 59 3.66 17.55 -19.40
C PHE A 59 4.46 16.34 -18.89
N ASN A 60 5.70 16.18 -19.36
CA ASN A 60 6.58 15.10 -18.92
C ASN A 60 6.94 15.23 -17.43
N TYR A 61 7.34 16.41 -16.98
CA TYR A 61 7.60 16.68 -15.56
C TYR A 61 6.39 16.34 -14.68
N HIS A 62 5.18 16.73 -15.09
CA HIS A 62 3.96 16.43 -14.36
C HIS A 62 3.70 14.91 -14.26
N ASN A 63 3.94 14.15 -15.34
CA ASN A 63 3.80 12.70 -15.32
C ASN A 63 4.83 12.03 -14.40
N GLU A 64 6.08 12.45 -14.46
CA GLU A 64 7.15 11.95 -13.59
C GLU A 64 6.87 12.27 -12.12
N LEU A 65 6.40 13.48 -11.82
CA LEU A 65 6.01 13.89 -10.47
C LEU A 65 4.87 13.04 -9.91
N ASN A 66 3.84 12.76 -10.72
CA ASN A 66 2.74 11.89 -10.28
C ASN A 66 3.23 10.47 -9.93
N ASN A 67 4.11 9.90 -10.75
CA ASN A 67 4.69 8.59 -10.46
C ASN A 67 5.55 8.61 -9.20
N TYR A 68 6.37 9.63 -9.02
CA TYR A 68 7.20 9.79 -7.81
C TYR A 68 6.35 9.93 -6.54
N ILE A 69 5.24 10.69 -6.60
CA ILE A 69 4.30 10.83 -5.49
C ILE A 69 3.66 9.48 -5.15
N GLU A 70 3.23 8.70 -6.15
CA GLU A 70 2.70 7.35 -5.92
C GLU A 70 3.72 6.45 -5.19
N ASP A 71 4.99 6.47 -5.60
CA ASP A 71 6.06 5.68 -4.97
C ASP A 71 6.38 6.17 -3.55
N PHE A 72 6.38 7.48 -3.32
CA PHE A 72 6.61 8.06 -2.00
C PHE A 72 5.55 7.63 -0.98
N GLN A 73 4.29 7.45 -1.42
CA GLN A 73 3.20 6.96 -0.58
C GLN A 73 3.40 5.51 -0.09
N LEU A 74 4.35 4.75 -0.67
CA LEU A 74 4.67 3.39 -0.25
C LEU A 74 5.60 3.33 0.96
N LYS A 75 6.37 4.39 1.25
CA LYS A 75 7.33 4.40 2.37
C LYS A 75 6.72 3.99 3.72
N PRO A 76 5.53 4.47 4.11
CA PRO A 76 4.88 4.01 5.34
C PRO A 76 4.54 2.51 5.33
N ILE A 77 4.14 1.97 4.17
CA ILE A 77 3.81 0.54 4.02
C ILE A 77 5.07 -0.30 4.23
N PHE A 78 6.21 0.10 3.67
CA PHE A 78 7.48 -0.61 3.86
C PHE A 78 7.95 -0.61 5.32
N ALA A 79 7.82 0.53 6.01
CA ALA A 79 8.11 0.60 7.44
C ALA A 79 7.21 -0.35 8.26
N ASP A 80 5.92 -0.40 7.94
CA ASP A 80 4.95 -1.28 8.60
C ASP A 80 5.25 -2.77 8.32
N LEU A 81 5.69 -3.13 7.10
CA LEU A 81 6.11 -4.49 6.75
C LEU A 81 7.32 -4.95 7.56
N ILE A 82 8.34 -4.11 7.69
CA ILE A 82 9.53 -4.41 8.50
C ILE A 82 9.12 -4.65 9.95
N TYR A 83 8.24 -3.79 10.48
CA TYR A 83 7.77 -3.93 11.85
C TYR A 83 7.01 -5.24 12.08
N ILE A 84 6.06 -5.60 11.20
CA ILE A 84 5.31 -6.86 11.30
C ILE A 84 6.23 -8.07 11.13
N LYS A 85 7.21 -8.01 10.22
CA LYS A 85 8.22 -9.06 10.08
C LYS A 85 8.97 -9.29 11.39
N ASN A 86 9.38 -8.21 12.06
CA ASN A 86 10.06 -8.29 13.35
C ASN A 86 9.15 -8.86 14.45
N LEU A 87 7.86 -8.53 14.45
CA LEU A 87 6.89 -9.14 15.39
C LEU A 87 6.76 -10.64 15.17
N ILE A 88 6.66 -11.11 13.92
CA ILE A 88 6.58 -12.54 13.59
C ILE A 88 7.84 -13.27 14.03
N ALA A 89 9.02 -12.67 13.78
CA ALA A 89 10.29 -13.25 14.22
C ALA A 89 10.42 -13.30 15.75
N LYS A 90 9.90 -12.29 16.46
CA LYS A 90 9.90 -12.23 17.92
C LYS A 90 8.92 -13.24 18.55
N TYR A 91 7.81 -13.54 17.87
CA TYR A 91 6.74 -14.40 18.37
C TYR A 91 6.41 -15.53 17.37
N PRO A 92 7.35 -16.47 17.11
CA PRO A 92 7.23 -17.42 16.01
C PRO A 92 6.14 -18.47 16.18
N PHE A 93 5.73 -18.75 17.43
CA PHE A 93 4.70 -19.74 17.76
C PHE A 93 3.30 -19.14 17.94
N ASN A 94 3.18 -17.82 17.82
CA ASN A 94 1.91 -17.12 17.98
C ASN A 94 1.14 -17.07 16.65
N ASP A 95 -0.19 -17.06 16.76
CA ASP A 95 -1.07 -16.98 15.60
C ASP A 95 -1.09 -15.57 14.99
N ASP A 96 -1.60 -15.46 13.76
CA ASP A 96 -1.70 -14.18 13.07
C ASP A 96 -2.63 -13.18 13.80
N LYS A 97 -3.58 -13.69 14.61
CA LYS A 97 -4.46 -12.87 15.43
C LYS A 97 -3.67 -12.14 16.52
N PHE A 98 -2.74 -12.83 17.17
CA PHE A 98 -1.83 -12.25 18.16
C PHE A 98 -0.93 -11.19 17.51
N ILE A 99 -0.25 -11.52 16.40
CA ILE A 99 0.61 -10.57 15.68
C ILE A 99 -0.17 -9.31 15.26
N ALA A 100 -1.38 -9.48 14.72
CA ALA A 100 -2.24 -8.36 14.35
C ALA A 100 -2.62 -7.49 15.55
N ASN A 101 -2.83 -8.09 16.73
CA ASN A 101 -3.15 -7.35 17.95
C ASN A 101 -1.95 -6.55 18.47
N GLU A 102 -0.76 -7.15 18.54
CA GLU A 102 0.48 -6.45 18.92
C GLU A 102 0.74 -5.24 18.03
N TYR A 103 0.59 -5.41 16.71
CA TYR A 103 0.73 -4.30 15.76
C TYR A 103 -0.32 -3.20 15.96
N LYS A 104 -1.59 -3.56 16.20
CA LYS A 104 -2.64 -2.58 16.49
C LYS A 104 -2.38 -1.82 17.79
N GLN A 105 -1.82 -2.47 18.80
CA GLN A 105 -1.45 -1.82 20.06
C GLN A 105 -0.31 -0.82 19.85
N SER A 106 0.70 -1.14 19.04
CA SER A 106 1.78 -0.20 18.73
C SER A 106 1.30 1.03 17.94
N LEU A 107 0.16 0.93 17.25
CA LEU A 107 -0.52 2.07 16.63
C LEU A 107 -1.30 2.93 17.64
N GLY A 108 -1.21 2.68 18.95
CA GLY A 108 -1.91 3.47 19.97
C GLY A 108 -3.44 3.33 19.92
N ILE A 109 -3.95 2.24 19.35
CA ILE A 109 -5.40 1.94 19.35
C ILE A 109 -5.78 1.39 20.73
N ILE A 110 -5.80 2.28 21.73
CA ILE A 110 -6.26 1.96 23.09
C ILE A 110 -7.80 1.97 23.10
N ILE A 111 -8.39 0.93 23.68
CA ILE A 111 -9.84 0.78 23.83
C ILE A 111 -10.28 1.61 25.04
N ASN A 112 -10.72 2.85 24.83
CA ASN A 112 -11.41 3.59 25.88
C ASN A 112 -12.89 3.19 25.91
N ASN A 113 -13.29 2.48 26.97
CA ASN A 113 -14.68 2.16 27.27
C ASN A 113 -15.30 3.35 28.04
N GLY A 114 -15.99 4.26 27.35
CA GLY A 114 -16.69 5.37 28.03
C GLY A 114 -17.08 6.59 27.18
N GLU A 115 -17.07 6.50 25.85
CA GLU A 115 -17.24 7.68 24.98
C GLU A 115 -18.64 7.79 24.34
N PRO A 116 -19.05 9.00 23.89
CA PRO A 116 -20.34 9.22 23.23
C PRO A 116 -20.47 8.50 21.88
N ASP A 117 -21.70 8.16 21.48
CA ASP A 117 -21.99 7.18 20.41
C ASP A 117 -21.52 7.58 19.00
N ASN A 118 -21.54 8.88 18.70
CA ASN A 118 -20.97 9.46 17.48
C ASN A 118 -19.44 9.29 17.39
N VAL A 119 -18.72 9.28 18.52
CA VAL A 119 -17.29 8.96 18.57
C VAL A 119 -17.06 7.45 18.53
N LYS A 120 -17.97 6.65 19.12
CA LYS A 120 -17.92 5.18 19.02
C LYS A 120 -18.01 4.68 17.59
N ASN A 121 -18.89 5.27 16.76
CA ASN A 121 -19.07 4.84 15.37
C ASN A 121 -17.83 5.10 14.50
N SER A 122 -17.18 6.27 14.63
CA SER A 122 -15.96 6.57 13.87
C SER A 122 -14.79 5.68 14.31
N LYS A 123 -14.63 5.46 15.63
CA LYS A 123 -13.62 4.55 16.17
C LYS A 123 -13.85 3.10 15.76
N THR A 124 -15.10 2.66 15.62
CA THR A 124 -15.42 1.30 15.15
C THR A 124 -15.00 1.11 13.70
N ARG A 125 -15.28 2.08 12.81
CA ARG A 125 -14.80 2.05 11.42
C ARG A 125 -13.28 2.08 11.33
N GLN A 126 -12.62 2.94 12.13
CA GLN A 126 -11.16 3.00 12.21
C GLN A 126 -10.56 1.65 12.67
N ARG A 127 -11.15 1.03 13.69
CA ARG A 127 -10.73 -0.29 14.19
C ARG A 127 -10.86 -1.37 13.11
N TYR A 128 -11.96 -1.37 12.37
CA TYR A 128 -12.16 -2.29 11.25
C TYR A 128 -11.08 -2.09 10.19
N ARG A 129 -10.84 -0.86 9.75
CA ARG A 129 -9.81 -0.50 8.77
C ARG A 129 -8.40 -0.91 9.19
N ASN A 130 -8.05 -0.66 10.44
CA ASN A 130 -6.75 -1.05 10.99
C ASN A 130 -6.60 -2.59 11.10
N SER A 131 -7.69 -3.29 11.40
CA SER A 131 -7.72 -4.76 11.39
C SER A 131 -7.56 -5.34 9.99
N PHE A 132 -8.18 -4.70 8.99
CA PHE A 132 -8.06 -5.12 7.60
C PHE A 132 -6.64 -4.88 7.07
N TYR A 133 -6.09 -3.70 7.35
CA TYR A 133 -4.74 -3.32 7.00
C TYR A 133 -3.71 -4.29 7.59
N SER A 134 -3.79 -4.59 8.89
CA SER A 134 -2.84 -5.50 9.54
C SER A 134 -2.90 -6.92 8.96
N LYS A 135 -4.11 -7.44 8.71
CA LYS A 135 -4.29 -8.75 8.07
C LYS A 135 -3.68 -8.79 6.67
N ASN A 136 -3.86 -7.74 5.88
CA ASN A 136 -3.29 -7.66 4.54
C ASN A 136 -1.75 -7.65 4.56
N LEU A 137 -1.14 -6.86 5.45
CA LEU A 137 0.32 -6.86 5.60
C LEU A 137 0.85 -8.22 6.06
N ILE A 138 0.21 -8.86 7.04
CA ILE A 138 0.59 -10.20 7.50
C ILE A 138 0.48 -11.22 6.36
N LYS A 139 -0.61 -11.21 5.57
CA LYS A 139 -0.78 -12.07 4.39
C LYS A 139 0.39 -11.93 3.42
N VAL A 140 0.83 -10.70 3.13
CA VAL A 140 1.99 -10.45 2.26
C VAL A 140 3.26 -11.03 2.87
N ILE A 141 3.55 -10.77 4.15
CA ILE A 141 4.75 -11.31 4.82
C ILE A 141 4.79 -12.84 4.78
N ARG A 142 3.65 -13.49 5.02
CA ARG A 142 3.53 -14.95 5.09
C ARG A 142 3.60 -15.61 3.71
N LYS A 143 2.96 -15.03 2.69
CA LYS A 143 2.90 -15.61 1.34
C LYS A 143 4.13 -15.31 0.50
N ILE A 144 4.76 -14.16 0.71
CA ILE A 144 5.97 -13.75 -0.01
C ILE A 144 7.13 -13.85 0.98
N VAL A 145 8.00 -14.85 0.82
CA VAL A 145 9.03 -15.22 1.82
C VAL A 145 10.26 -14.30 1.74
N GLU A 146 10.62 -13.83 0.54
CA GLU A 146 11.79 -12.98 0.29
C GLU A 146 11.46 -11.48 0.48
N ASN A 147 12.36 -10.75 1.15
CA ASN A 147 12.15 -9.33 1.47
C ASN A 147 11.99 -8.46 0.23
N ASP A 148 12.88 -8.63 -0.74
CA ASP A 148 12.89 -7.82 -1.95
C ASP A 148 11.60 -8.03 -2.75
N PHE A 149 11.05 -9.25 -2.74
CA PHE A 149 9.81 -9.59 -3.44
C PHE A 149 8.58 -8.96 -2.76
N ARG A 150 8.61 -8.73 -1.44
CA ARG A 150 7.53 -8.05 -0.71
C ARG A 150 7.47 -6.58 -1.09
N GLU A 151 8.63 -5.91 -1.14
CA GLU A 151 8.69 -4.52 -1.60
C GLU A 151 8.28 -4.41 -3.06
N GLU A 152 8.80 -5.30 -3.90
CA GLU A 152 8.52 -5.33 -5.33
C GLU A 152 7.02 -5.52 -5.61
N PHE A 153 6.33 -6.38 -4.86
CA PHE A 153 4.87 -6.50 -4.92
C PHE A 153 4.16 -5.15 -4.74
N PHE A 154 4.50 -4.40 -3.71
CA PHE A 154 3.86 -3.11 -3.45
C PHE A 154 4.29 -2.03 -4.46
N ARG A 155 5.52 -2.07 -4.97
CA ARG A 155 5.97 -1.19 -6.06
C ARG A 155 5.24 -1.46 -7.37
N TRP A 156 4.93 -2.71 -7.69
CA TRP A 156 4.20 -3.06 -8.92
C TRP A 156 2.71 -2.76 -8.76
N ALA A 157 2.12 -3.17 -7.64
CA ALA A 157 0.69 -2.97 -7.42
C ALA A 157 0.33 -1.50 -7.13
N LYS A 158 1.23 -0.75 -6.49
CA LYS A 158 1.03 0.66 -6.06
C LYS A 158 -0.30 0.85 -5.33
N PHE A 159 -0.54 0.02 -4.31
CA PHE A 159 -1.76 0.12 -3.50
C PHE A 159 -1.75 1.41 -2.66
N PRO A 160 -2.79 2.25 -2.76
CA PRO A 160 -3.05 3.27 -1.76
C PRO A 160 -3.32 2.61 -0.40
N ILE A 161 -2.89 3.23 0.70
CA ILE A 161 -3.14 2.71 2.06
C ILE A 161 -4.64 2.47 2.32
N LEU A 162 -5.51 3.39 1.86
CA LEU A 162 -6.96 3.23 1.98
C LEU A 162 -7.47 1.93 1.34
N PHE A 163 -6.84 1.50 0.25
CA PHE A 163 -7.18 0.25 -0.40
C PHE A 163 -6.86 -0.95 0.47
N LEU A 164 -5.67 -0.93 1.10
CA LEU A 164 -5.24 -1.95 2.04
C LEU A 164 -6.10 -1.99 3.32
N GLN A 165 -6.78 -0.89 3.64
CA GLN A 165 -7.72 -0.78 4.77
C GLN A 165 -9.14 -1.28 4.46
N ASP A 166 -9.52 -1.35 3.19
CA ASP A 166 -10.92 -1.58 2.80
C ASP A 166 -11.11 -2.85 1.92
N LYS A 167 -10.04 -3.48 1.39
CA LYS A 167 -10.12 -4.56 0.38
C LYS A 167 -9.19 -5.73 0.67
N ASP A 168 -9.67 -6.97 0.44
CA ASP A 168 -8.84 -8.18 0.52
C ASP A 168 -7.93 -8.29 -0.70
N ILE A 169 -6.63 -8.11 -0.49
CA ILE A 169 -5.64 -8.15 -1.56
C ILE A 169 -5.12 -9.56 -1.86
N LEU A 170 -5.58 -10.59 -1.14
CA LEU A 170 -5.12 -11.97 -1.33
C LEU A 170 -5.11 -12.43 -2.80
N PRO A 171 -6.17 -12.19 -3.60
CA PRO A 171 -6.16 -12.59 -5.01
C PRO A 171 -5.05 -11.92 -5.83
N ILE A 172 -4.69 -10.66 -5.50
CA ILE A 172 -3.63 -9.93 -6.19
C ILE A 172 -2.25 -10.46 -5.78
N ILE A 173 -2.06 -10.85 -4.52
CA ILE A 173 -0.83 -11.51 -4.04
C ILE A 173 -0.60 -12.81 -4.81
N GLU A 174 -1.65 -13.64 -4.93
CA GLU A 174 -1.56 -14.94 -5.59
C GLU A 174 -1.27 -14.81 -7.08
N GLU A 175 -1.87 -13.82 -7.75
CA GLU A 175 -1.56 -13.54 -9.16
C GLU A 175 -0.14 -12.99 -9.33
N PHE A 176 0.32 -12.12 -8.43
CA PHE A 176 1.67 -11.57 -8.49
C PHE A 176 2.73 -12.67 -8.42
N ILE A 177 2.59 -13.62 -7.49
CA ILE A 177 3.53 -14.75 -7.36
C ILE A 177 3.63 -15.54 -8.67
N LYS A 178 2.51 -15.77 -9.37
CA LYS A 178 2.51 -16.46 -10.68
C LYS A 178 3.24 -15.65 -11.75
N VAL A 179 2.87 -14.38 -11.90
CA VAL A 179 3.46 -13.49 -12.92
C VAL A 179 4.97 -13.35 -12.71
N TYR A 180 5.38 -13.16 -11.46
CA TYR A 180 6.78 -12.98 -11.10
C TYR A 180 7.63 -14.21 -11.43
N ASN A 181 7.16 -15.41 -11.05
CA ASN A 181 7.88 -16.65 -11.32
C ASN A 181 8.01 -16.90 -12.83
N ASN A 182 6.96 -16.68 -13.62
CA ASN A 182 7.01 -16.81 -15.08
C ASN A 182 8.04 -15.85 -15.71
N ASN A 183 8.11 -14.60 -15.24
CA ASN A 183 9.09 -13.62 -15.72
C ASN A 183 10.52 -13.99 -15.33
N LYS A 184 10.72 -14.65 -14.18
CA LYS A 184 12.03 -15.13 -13.73
C LYS A 184 12.52 -16.30 -14.58
N GLU A 185 11.66 -17.25 -14.90
CA GLU A 185 11.98 -18.41 -15.76
C GLU A 185 12.34 -17.99 -17.19
N ASN A 186 11.59 -17.05 -17.78
CA ASN A 186 11.85 -16.53 -19.13
C ASN A 186 13.19 -15.77 -19.24
N LYS A 187 13.68 -15.18 -18.15
CA LYS A 187 15.02 -14.54 -18.12
C LYS A 187 16.16 -15.56 -18.09
N MET A 188 15.94 -16.76 -17.55
CA MET A 188 16.98 -17.81 -17.51
C MET A 188 17.13 -18.57 -18.83
N THR A 189 16.08 -18.61 -19.66
CA THR A 189 16.09 -19.32 -20.96
C THR A 189 16.60 -18.48 -22.13
N THR A 190 16.83 -17.19 -21.93
CA THR A 190 17.30 -16.24 -22.95
C THR A 190 18.77 -15.81 -22.77
N THR A 191 19.50 -16.47 -21.86
CA THR A 191 20.95 -16.27 -21.66
C THR A 191 21.72 -17.50 -22.15
#